data_AF-A0A369I4F0-F1
#
_entry.id   AF-A0A369I4F0-F1
#
_cell.length_a   1.000
_cell.length_b   1.000
_cell.length_c   1.000
_cell.angle_alpha   90.00
_cell.angle_beta   90.00
_cell.angle_gamma   90.00
#
_symmetry.space_group_name_H-M   'P 1'
#
loop_
_entity.id
_entity.type
_entity.pdbx_description
1 polymer ?
#
loop_
_entity_poly.entity_id
_entity_poly.type
_entity_poly.pdbx_seq_one_letter_code
_entity_poly.pdbx_strand_id
1 'polypeptide(L)'
;MSLINRLFDFEAVINQIWLITLIGMAVLYILCNILPDRIVGVFLPLHNVFKPQTNVDLDYQSIGYALLHTTWVTRITHSTVIIDAVLWFVIFESWHWSVSLMVLLIMLVQSVFIGDKKFGLFFILMGIATYISALYVIQFLGLPSAVLLSKVVLMLGGLMRMLSHSAELIPPLLLNNSDQFQKLSAKNINWKIPLSSVIGYVGEFGSGLPNRILPVQVNYLYQNVFGIKPETTLAWKEVEVSAQKVLTGGYSQLNSLKNYFNSVVKGQ
;
A
#
# COMPACT_ATOMS: atom_id res chain seq x y z
N MET A 1 -10.21 12.33 -26.09
CA MET A 1 -10.02 11.16 -26.99
C MET A 1 -8.61 11.04 -27.58
N SER A 2 -7.89 12.10 -27.95
CA SER A 2 -6.57 11.95 -28.59
C SER A 2 -5.49 11.26 -27.74
N LEU A 3 -5.49 11.45 -26.40
CA LEU A 3 -4.52 10.78 -25.51
C LEU A 3 -4.79 9.28 -25.37
N ILE A 4 -6.04 8.89 -25.16
CA ILE A 4 -6.43 7.48 -25.04
C ILE A 4 -6.14 6.73 -26.34
N ASN A 5 -6.43 7.35 -27.49
CA ASN A 5 -6.11 6.76 -28.80
C ASN A 5 -4.60 6.52 -28.96
N ARG A 6 -3.76 7.43 -28.46
CA ARG A 6 -2.30 7.23 -28.44
C ARG A 6 -1.85 6.10 -27.52
N LEU A 7 -2.59 5.78 -26.46
CA LEU A 7 -2.24 4.64 -25.61
C LEU A 7 -2.36 3.32 -26.38
N PHE A 8 -3.32 3.21 -27.31
CA PHE A 8 -3.48 2.02 -28.13
C PHE A 8 -2.27 1.75 -29.03
N ASP A 9 -1.59 2.79 -29.50
CA ASP A 9 -0.34 2.66 -30.25
C ASP A 9 0.76 1.92 -29.46
N PHE A 10 0.66 1.94 -28.12
CA PHE A 10 1.61 1.30 -27.19
C PHE A 10 0.98 0.14 -26.40
N GLU A 11 -0.21 -0.34 -26.79
CA GLU A 11 -0.96 -1.32 -26.01
C GLU A 11 -0.14 -2.59 -25.70
N ALA A 12 0.59 -3.11 -26.68
CA ALA A 12 1.42 -4.30 -26.51
C ALA A 12 2.50 -4.09 -25.42
N VAL A 13 3.17 -2.94 -25.44
CA VAL A 13 4.22 -2.60 -24.45
C VAL A 13 3.61 -2.40 -23.07
N ILE A 14 2.49 -1.67 -22.98
CA ILE A 14 1.76 -1.44 -21.72
C ILE A 14 1.35 -2.79 -21.11
N ASN A 15 0.82 -3.71 -21.92
CA ASN A 15 0.40 -5.03 -21.47
C ASN A 15 1.58 -5.89 -20.97
N GLN A 16 2.75 -5.81 -21.60
CA GLN A 16 3.95 -6.51 -21.15
C GLN A 16 4.43 -5.98 -19.79
N ILE A 17 4.56 -4.66 -19.64
CA ILE A 17 5.00 -4.04 -18.37
C ILE A 17 3.98 -4.35 -17.26
N TRP A 18 2.68 -4.26 -17.57
CA TRP A 18 1.61 -4.61 -16.66
C TRP A 18 1.69 -6.06 -16.18
N LEU A 19 1.88 -7.01 -17.10
CA LEU A 19 1.99 -8.43 -16.77
C LEU A 19 3.22 -8.71 -15.91
N ILE A 20 4.38 -8.13 -16.25
CA ILE A 20 5.61 -8.27 -15.46
C ILE A 20 5.39 -7.71 -14.04
N THR A 21 4.74 -6.55 -13.93
CA THR A 21 4.45 -5.91 -12.64
C THR A 21 3.49 -6.76 -11.80
N LEU A 22 2.42 -7.31 -12.41
CA LEU A 22 1.49 -8.22 -11.75
C LEU A 22 2.17 -9.50 -11.25
N ILE A 23 3.00 -10.13 -12.08
CA ILE A 23 3.77 -11.32 -11.69
C ILE A 23 4.70 -10.96 -10.53
N GLY A 24 5.42 -9.84 -10.62
CA GLY A 24 6.27 -9.34 -9.55
C GLY A 24 5.49 -9.16 -8.25
N MET A 25 4.30 -8.56 -8.31
CA MET A 25 3.43 -8.35 -7.14
C MET A 25 3.00 -9.68 -6.51
N ALA A 26 2.57 -10.64 -7.33
CA ALA A 26 2.18 -11.97 -6.85
C ALA A 26 3.37 -12.71 -6.20
N VAL A 27 4.53 -12.69 -6.85
CA VAL A 27 5.78 -13.27 -6.32
C VAL A 27 6.14 -12.60 -4.99
N LEU A 28 6.11 -11.27 -4.93
CA LEU A 28 6.43 -10.54 -3.70
C LEU A 28 5.49 -10.93 -2.56
N TYR A 29 4.19 -11.01 -2.82
CA TYR A 29 3.20 -11.41 -1.82
C TYR A 29 3.45 -12.83 -1.29
N ILE A 30 3.79 -13.77 -2.18
CA ILE A 30 4.16 -15.14 -1.83
C ILE A 30 5.42 -15.14 -0.97
N LEU A 31 6.47 -14.44 -1.40
CA LEU A 31 7.74 -14.39 -0.66
C LEU A 31 7.57 -13.79 0.74
N CYS A 32 6.76 -12.74 0.90
CA CYS A 32 6.48 -12.12 2.20
C CYS A 32 5.72 -13.03 3.17
N ASN A 33 4.99 -14.04 2.67
CA ASN A 33 4.19 -14.95 3.48
C ASN A 33 4.85 -16.32 3.71
N ILE A 34 5.76 -16.75 2.83
CA ILE A 34 6.42 -18.07 2.91
C ILE A 34 7.83 -17.97 3.51
N LEU A 35 8.60 -16.95 3.13
CA LEU A 35 9.99 -16.85 3.58
C LEU A 35 10.08 -16.28 5.01
N PRO A 36 11.08 -16.71 5.81
CA PRO A 36 11.36 -16.11 7.10
C PRO A 36 11.66 -14.60 7.00
N ASP A 37 11.22 -13.84 8.01
CA ASP A 37 11.37 -12.38 8.09
C ASP A 37 12.81 -11.91 7.89
N ARG A 38 13.79 -12.68 8.41
CA ARG A 38 15.23 -12.44 8.24
C ARG A 38 15.72 -12.41 6.79
N ILE A 39 14.97 -13.00 5.85
CA ILE A 39 15.32 -13.01 4.42
C ILE A 39 14.72 -11.78 3.73
N VAL A 40 13.41 -11.57 3.89
CA VAL A 40 12.68 -10.52 3.16
C VAL A 40 12.90 -9.14 3.78
N GLY A 41 12.93 -9.05 5.11
CA GLY A 41 13.00 -7.80 5.85
C GLY A 41 14.29 -7.00 5.68
N VAL A 42 15.31 -7.61 5.08
CA VAL A 42 16.59 -6.96 4.73
C VAL A 42 16.49 -6.14 3.44
N PHE A 43 15.51 -6.45 2.58
CA PHE A 43 15.29 -5.77 1.29
C PHE A 43 13.97 -4.99 1.25
N LEU A 44 13.00 -5.41 2.03
CA LEU A 44 11.70 -4.77 2.16
C LEU A 44 11.36 -4.62 3.66
N PRO A 45 11.80 -3.52 4.29
CA PRO A 45 11.40 -3.22 5.66
C PRO A 45 9.89 -3.12 5.79
N LEU A 46 9.38 -3.56 6.94
CA LEU A 46 7.95 -3.71 7.19
C LEU A 46 7.22 -4.61 6.19
N HIS A 47 7.90 -5.57 5.53
CA HIS A 47 7.22 -6.56 4.69
C HIS A 47 6.14 -7.37 5.44
N ASN A 48 6.20 -7.39 6.77
CA ASN A 48 5.15 -8.03 7.55
C ASN A 48 3.78 -7.38 7.33
N VAL A 49 3.67 -6.16 6.81
CA VAL A 49 2.38 -5.53 6.42
C VAL A 49 1.64 -6.29 5.30
N PHE A 50 2.32 -7.18 4.57
CA PHE A 50 1.72 -8.05 3.55
C PHE A 50 1.12 -9.34 4.14
N LYS A 51 1.29 -9.58 5.45
CA LYS A 51 0.73 -10.76 6.12
C LYS A 51 -0.73 -10.51 6.52
N PRO A 52 -1.63 -11.50 6.43
CA PRO A 52 -3.04 -11.30 6.78
C PRO A 52 -3.27 -10.75 8.19
N GLN A 53 -2.50 -11.20 9.19
CA GLN A 53 -2.68 -10.84 10.59
C GLN A 53 -2.42 -9.35 10.86
N THR A 54 -1.38 -8.80 10.25
CA THR A 54 -1.02 -7.37 10.36
C THR A 54 -1.81 -6.51 9.38
N ASN A 55 -2.32 -7.06 8.28
CA ASN A 55 -3.17 -6.34 7.31
C ASN A 55 -4.57 -6.02 7.86
N VAL A 56 -5.02 -6.74 8.88
CA VAL A 56 -6.25 -6.44 9.65
C VAL A 56 -5.98 -5.65 10.93
N ASP A 57 -4.72 -5.50 11.33
CA ASP A 57 -4.32 -4.64 12.46
C ASP A 57 -4.24 -3.19 11.97
N LEU A 58 -5.38 -2.49 12.04
CA LEU A 58 -5.50 -1.12 11.52
C LEU A 58 -4.57 -0.14 12.25
N ASP A 59 -4.28 -0.37 13.52
CA ASP A 59 -3.38 0.47 14.32
C ASP A 59 -1.94 0.29 13.85
N TYR A 60 -1.49 -0.96 13.70
CA TYR A 60 -0.17 -1.27 13.15
C TYR A 60 0.01 -0.68 11.75
N GLN A 61 -0.98 -0.84 10.87
CA GLN A 61 -0.94 -0.30 9.50
C GLN A 61 -0.95 1.23 9.50
N SER A 62 -1.77 1.87 10.35
CA SER A 62 -1.85 3.33 10.43
C SER A 62 -0.57 3.94 10.99
N ILE A 63 0.05 3.30 12.00
CA ILE A 63 1.35 3.71 12.53
C ILE A 63 2.45 3.52 11.47
N GLY A 64 2.49 2.36 10.81
CA GLY A 64 3.43 2.10 9.72
C GLY A 64 3.30 3.10 8.57
N TYR A 65 2.06 3.45 8.21
CA TYR A 65 1.78 4.51 7.25
C TYR A 65 2.31 5.86 7.75
N ALA A 66 1.92 6.34 8.92
CA ALA A 66 2.38 7.63 9.44
C ALA A 66 3.92 7.70 9.58
N LEU A 67 4.57 6.56 9.85
CA LEU A 67 6.02 6.42 9.98
C LEU A 67 6.77 6.56 8.64
N LEU A 68 6.18 6.07 7.55
CA LEU A 68 6.76 6.07 6.20
C LEU A 68 6.12 7.10 5.27
N HIS A 69 5.41 8.10 5.81
CA HIS A 69 4.73 9.14 5.02
C HIS A 69 4.90 10.51 5.70
N THR A 70 6.17 10.82 5.97
CA THR A 70 6.60 12.00 6.73
C THR A 70 6.59 13.27 5.88
N THR A 71 6.74 13.15 4.56
CA THR A 71 6.76 14.28 3.64
C THR A 71 5.40 14.53 3.00
N TRP A 72 5.13 15.78 2.60
CA TRP A 72 3.92 16.13 1.88
C TRP A 72 3.84 15.43 0.52
N VAL A 73 4.98 15.21 -0.15
CA VAL A 73 5.05 14.54 -1.45
C VAL A 73 4.54 13.11 -1.30
N THR A 74 5.07 12.35 -0.33
CA THR A 74 4.64 10.97 -0.06
C THR A 74 3.17 10.90 0.35
N ARG A 75 2.67 11.87 1.13
CA ARG A 75 1.25 11.94 1.50
C ARG A 75 0.34 12.16 0.28
N ILE A 76 0.73 13.05 -0.64
CA ILE A 76 -0.06 13.31 -1.86
C ILE A 76 -0.07 12.08 -2.77
N THR A 77 1.08 11.45 -3.02
CA THR A 77 1.16 10.27 -3.88
C THR A 77 0.39 9.07 -3.31
N HIS A 78 0.18 9.02 -1.99
CA HIS A 78 -0.64 7.99 -1.35
C HIS A 78 -2.12 8.35 -1.21
N SER A 79 -2.47 9.64 -1.26
CA SER A 79 -3.87 10.05 -1.32
C SER A 79 -4.59 9.54 -2.59
N THR A 80 -3.82 9.21 -3.64
CA THR A 80 -4.37 8.64 -4.89
C THR A 80 -4.83 7.19 -4.74
N VAL A 81 -4.56 6.50 -3.62
CA VAL A 81 -4.95 5.09 -3.40
C VAL A 81 -6.46 4.87 -3.55
N ILE A 82 -7.29 5.88 -3.27
CA ILE A 82 -8.74 5.79 -3.52
C ILE A 82 -9.05 5.72 -5.02
N ILE A 83 -8.32 6.49 -5.84
CA ILE A 83 -8.43 6.44 -7.30
C ILE A 83 -7.92 5.07 -7.79
N ASP A 84 -6.82 4.58 -7.24
CA ASP A 84 -6.28 3.27 -7.58
C ASP A 84 -7.31 2.15 -7.30
N ALA A 85 -8.05 2.22 -6.19
CA ALA A 85 -9.10 1.26 -5.88
C ALA A 85 -10.20 1.24 -6.97
N VAL A 86 -10.62 2.40 -7.47
CA VAL A 86 -11.55 2.50 -8.61
C VAL A 86 -10.97 1.80 -9.85
N LEU A 87 -9.72 2.09 -10.19
CA LEU A 87 -9.06 1.54 -11.37
C LEU A 87 -8.82 0.03 -11.25
N TRP A 88 -8.54 -0.47 -10.05
CA TRP A 88 -8.47 -1.91 -9.79
C TRP A 88 -9.82 -2.59 -10.01
N PHE A 89 -10.93 -1.98 -9.60
CA PHE A 89 -12.26 -2.51 -9.93
C PHE A 89 -12.54 -2.51 -11.43
N VAL A 90 -12.02 -1.55 -12.21
CA VAL A 90 -12.08 -1.63 -13.68
C VAL A 90 -11.34 -2.86 -14.21
N ILE A 91 -10.14 -3.13 -13.67
CA ILE A 91 -9.37 -4.34 -14.03
C ILE A 91 -10.13 -5.61 -13.64
N PHE A 92 -10.70 -5.68 -12.43
CA PHE A 92 -11.44 -6.86 -11.97
C PHE A 92 -12.68 -7.14 -12.82
N GLU A 93 -13.45 -6.10 -13.16
CA GLU A 93 -14.59 -6.22 -14.08
C GLU A 93 -14.18 -6.71 -15.47
N SER A 94 -13.00 -6.29 -15.95
CA SER A 94 -12.48 -6.76 -17.24
C SER A 94 -12.12 -8.24 -17.27
N TRP A 95 -11.87 -8.84 -16.11
CA TRP A 95 -11.65 -10.29 -16.00
C TRP A 95 -12.97 -11.02 -15.90
N HIS A 96 -13.79 -10.66 -14.91
CA HIS A 96 -15.14 -11.16 -14.69
C HIS A 96 -15.78 -10.41 -13.51
N TRP A 97 -17.08 -10.09 -13.58
CA TRP A 97 -17.82 -9.39 -12.51
C TRP A 97 -17.70 -10.05 -11.13
N SER A 98 -17.57 -11.39 -11.09
CA SER A 98 -17.43 -12.13 -9.83
C SER A 98 -16.12 -11.82 -9.09
N VAL A 99 -15.08 -11.34 -9.78
CA VAL A 99 -13.82 -10.93 -9.16
C VAL A 99 -14.04 -9.68 -8.32
N SER A 100 -14.77 -8.69 -8.82
CA SER A 100 -15.14 -7.49 -8.06
C SER A 100 -15.93 -7.85 -6.81
N LEU A 101 -16.90 -8.77 -6.93
CA LEU A 101 -17.65 -9.25 -5.77
C LEU A 101 -16.76 -9.98 -4.76
N MET A 102 -15.82 -10.82 -5.21
CA MET A 102 -14.86 -11.48 -4.32
C MET A 102 -14.01 -10.46 -3.56
N VAL A 103 -13.56 -9.38 -4.20
CA VAL A 103 -12.80 -8.31 -3.54
C VAL A 103 -13.65 -7.58 -2.51
N LEU A 104 -14.92 -7.26 -2.82
CA LEU A 104 -15.85 -6.67 -1.85
C LEU A 104 -16.10 -7.61 -0.66
N LEU A 105 -16.21 -8.93 -0.90
CA LEU A 105 -16.32 -9.92 0.18
C LEU A 105 -15.05 -9.99 1.04
N ILE A 106 -13.86 -9.89 0.43
CA ILE A 106 -12.60 -9.82 1.16
C ILE A 106 -12.55 -8.55 2.01
N MET A 107 -12.98 -7.40 1.47
CA MET A 107 -13.08 -6.16 2.24
C MET A 107 -14.07 -6.31 3.41
N LEU A 108 -15.19 -6.99 3.20
CA LEU A 108 -16.15 -7.30 4.26
C LEU A 108 -15.52 -8.13 5.36
N VAL A 109 -14.85 -9.22 5.00
CA VAL A 109 -14.14 -10.07 5.95
C VAL A 109 -13.05 -9.28 6.69
N GLN A 110 -12.26 -8.47 5.98
CA GLN A 110 -11.26 -7.59 6.57
C GLN A 110 -11.88 -6.61 7.57
N SER A 111 -13.03 -6.01 7.25
CA SER A 111 -13.73 -5.08 8.14
C SER A 111 -14.17 -5.74 9.44
N VAL A 112 -14.61 -7.00 9.36
CA VAL A 112 -15.01 -7.80 10.53
C VAL A 112 -13.80 -8.10 11.41
N PHE A 113 -12.66 -8.47 10.81
CA PHE A 113 -11.44 -8.75 11.57
C PHE A 113 -10.79 -7.50 12.18
N ILE A 114 -10.97 -6.31 11.58
CA ILE A 114 -10.54 -5.04 12.18
C ILE A 114 -11.33 -4.75 13.47
N GLY A 115 -12.59 -5.19 13.56
CA GLY A 115 -13.36 -5.18 14.81
C GLY A 115 -14.04 -3.85 15.17
N ASP A 116 -13.68 -2.74 14.53
CA ASP A 116 -14.37 -1.45 14.68
C ASP A 116 -15.60 -1.39 13.76
N LYS A 117 -16.82 -1.40 14.32
CA LYS A 117 -18.06 -1.51 13.53
C LYS A 117 -18.34 -0.28 12.69
N LYS A 118 -18.08 0.92 13.23
CA LYS A 118 -18.33 2.19 12.53
C LYS A 118 -17.37 2.36 11.37
N PHE A 119 -16.08 2.11 11.63
CA PHE A 119 -15.08 2.07 10.57
C PHE A 119 -15.43 1.00 9.54
N GLY A 120 -15.80 -0.20 9.97
CA GLY A 120 -16.10 -1.32 9.06
C GLY A 120 -17.24 -0.99 8.11
N LEU A 121 -18.34 -0.41 8.60
CA LEU A 121 -19.43 0.08 7.75
C LEU A 121 -18.93 1.12 6.74
N PHE A 122 -18.17 2.12 7.21
CA PHE A 122 -17.65 3.18 6.35
C PHE A 122 -16.69 2.63 5.27
N PHE A 123 -15.84 1.67 5.64
CA PHE A 123 -14.92 0.99 4.72
C PHE A 123 -15.65 0.22 3.62
N ILE A 124 -16.74 -0.48 3.96
CA ILE A 124 -17.56 -1.18 2.97
C ILE A 124 -18.31 -0.23 2.05
N LEU A 125 -18.87 0.86 2.60
CA LEU A 125 -19.50 1.90 1.79
C LEU A 125 -18.50 2.53 0.81
N MET A 126 -17.27 2.79 1.24
CA MET A 126 -16.19 3.25 0.37
C MET A 126 -15.84 2.21 -0.70
N GLY A 127 -15.77 0.93 -0.36
CA GLY A 127 -15.58 -0.16 -1.33
C GLY A 127 -16.65 -0.16 -2.41
N ILE A 128 -17.93 -0.12 -2.02
CA ILE A 128 -19.07 -0.05 -2.93
C ILE A 128 -19.01 1.22 -3.80
N ALA A 129 -18.68 2.37 -3.22
CA ALA A 129 -18.56 3.62 -3.95
C ALA A 129 -17.44 3.57 -5.01
N THR A 130 -16.29 2.99 -4.67
CA THR A 130 -15.19 2.81 -5.64
C THR A 130 -15.56 1.81 -6.75
N TYR A 131 -16.29 0.74 -6.42
CA TYR A 131 -16.81 -0.20 -7.42
C TYR A 131 -17.81 0.46 -8.37
N ILE A 132 -18.80 1.17 -7.86
CA ILE A 132 -19.78 1.90 -8.68
C ILE A 132 -19.08 2.93 -9.58
N SER A 133 -18.08 3.63 -9.04
CA SER A 133 -17.28 4.57 -9.82
C SER A 133 -16.54 3.89 -10.98
N ALA A 134 -16.06 2.66 -10.79
CA ALA A 134 -15.43 1.87 -11.85
C ALA A 134 -16.42 1.55 -12.97
N LEU A 135 -17.67 1.19 -12.63
CA LEU A 135 -18.73 0.97 -13.61
C LEU A 135 -19.03 2.24 -14.41
N TYR A 136 -19.05 3.41 -13.76
CA TYR A 136 -19.20 4.70 -14.46
C TYR A 136 -18.03 4.99 -15.41
N VAL A 137 -16.78 4.70 -14.99
CA VAL A 137 -15.60 4.86 -15.85
C VAL A 137 -15.71 3.96 -17.09
N ILE A 138 -16.11 2.70 -16.91
CA ILE A 138 -16.31 1.75 -18.01
C ILE A 138 -17.43 2.22 -18.95
N GLN A 139 -18.55 2.70 -18.40
CA GLN A 139 -19.67 3.20 -19.20
C GLN A 139 -19.28 4.42 -20.05
N PHE A 140 -18.47 5.32 -19.48
CA PHE A 140 -18.07 6.56 -20.16
C PHE A 140 -16.99 6.35 -21.23
N LEU A 141 -15.99 5.51 -20.96
CA LEU A 141 -14.85 5.31 -21.85
C LEU A 141 -14.98 4.09 -22.77
N GLY A 142 -15.85 3.13 -22.44
CA GLY A 142 -15.84 1.78 -22.98
C GLY A 142 -14.77 0.91 -22.31
N LEU A 143 -15.06 -0.40 -22.18
CA LEU A 143 -14.22 -1.34 -21.45
C LEU A 143 -12.75 -1.36 -21.94
N PRO A 144 -12.44 -1.45 -23.24
CA PRO A 144 -11.04 -1.51 -23.70
C PRO A 144 -10.23 -0.27 -23.30
N SER A 145 -10.80 0.92 -23.48
CA SER A 145 -10.14 2.18 -23.12
C SER A 145 -10.01 2.36 -21.61
N ALA A 146 -11.04 2.00 -20.85
CA ALA A 146 -11.01 2.06 -19.39
C ALA A 146 -9.92 1.14 -18.82
N VAL A 147 -9.79 -0.08 -19.34
CA VAL A 147 -8.75 -1.05 -18.92
C VAL A 147 -7.37 -0.53 -19.25
N LEU A 148 -7.15 -0.04 -20.48
CA LEU A 148 -5.83 0.44 -20.90
C LEU A 148 -5.39 1.65 -20.08
N LEU A 149 -6.30 2.60 -19.84
CA LEU A 149 -6.07 3.75 -18.97
C LEU A 149 -5.74 3.31 -17.53
N SER A 150 -6.52 2.36 -16.98
CA SER A 150 -6.32 1.84 -15.63
C SER A 150 -4.93 1.24 -15.46
N LYS A 151 -4.47 0.42 -16.40
CA LYS A 151 -3.12 -0.17 -16.36
C LYS A 151 -2.04 0.90 -16.27
N VAL A 152 -2.12 1.92 -17.12
CA VAL A 152 -1.13 3.01 -17.16
C VAL A 152 -1.14 3.80 -15.86
N VAL A 153 -2.32 4.24 -15.41
CA VAL A 153 -2.42 5.07 -14.20
C VAL A 153 -2.00 4.31 -12.95
N LEU A 154 -2.34 3.02 -12.82
CA LEU A 154 -1.91 2.18 -11.69
C LEU A 154 -0.40 1.98 -11.66
N MET A 155 0.24 1.70 -12.81
CA MET A 155 1.70 1.59 -12.90
C MET A 155 2.39 2.92 -12.58
N LEU A 156 1.87 4.03 -13.09
CA LEU A 156 2.38 5.37 -12.75
C LEU A 156 2.16 5.70 -11.27
N GLY A 157 1.03 5.33 -10.68
CA GLY A 157 0.74 5.50 -9.26
C GLY A 157 1.77 4.79 -8.39
N GLY A 158 2.05 3.51 -8.68
CA GLY A 158 3.10 2.75 -7.99
C GLY A 158 4.50 3.37 -8.15
N LEU A 159 4.83 3.84 -9.36
CA LEU A 159 6.10 4.52 -9.62
C LEU A 159 6.22 5.83 -8.83
N MET A 160 5.18 6.66 -8.84
CA MET A 160 5.17 7.94 -8.13
C MET A 160 5.30 7.76 -6.62
N ARG A 161 4.61 6.76 -6.04
CA ARG A 161 4.76 6.40 -4.63
C ARG A 161 6.18 5.96 -4.30
N MET A 162 6.75 5.03 -5.08
CA MET A 162 8.13 4.58 -4.90
C MET A 162 9.13 5.75 -4.98
N LEU A 163 8.97 6.64 -5.97
CA LEU A 163 9.86 7.79 -6.13
C LEU A 163 9.70 8.77 -4.96
N SER A 164 8.49 8.98 -4.44
CA SER A 164 8.28 9.86 -3.29
C SER A 164 8.96 9.37 -2.02
N HIS A 165 9.04 8.05 -1.79
CA HIS A 165 9.77 7.49 -0.65
C HIS A 165 11.28 7.72 -0.70
N SER A 166 11.85 8.04 -1.88
CA SER A 166 13.28 8.40 -1.96
C SER A 166 13.62 9.70 -1.22
N ALA A 167 12.63 10.54 -0.94
CA ALA A 167 12.79 11.77 -0.17
C ALA A 167 12.73 11.55 1.35
N GLU A 168 12.41 10.34 1.81
CA GLU A 168 12.21 10.03 3.21
C GLU A 168 13.46 9.48 3.88
N LEU A 169 13.39 9.34 5.21
CA LEU A 169 14.41 8.61 5.94
C LEU A 169 14.37 7.14 5.53
N ILE A 170 15.56 6.57 5.35
CA ILE A 170 15.72 5.16 5.02
C ILE A 170 15.30 4.34 6.23
N PRO A 171 14.35 3.40 6.07
CA PRO A 171 13.91 2.56 7.17
C PRO A 171 15.04 1.69 7.72
N PRO A 172 14.93 1.27 8.98
CA PRO A 172 15.85 0.31 9.60
C PRO A 172 16.14 -0.90 8.71
N LEU A 173 17.32 -1.53 8.88
CA LEU A 173 17.78 -2.76 8.20
C LEU A 173 18.32 -2.60 6.76
N LEU A 174 17.94 -1.54 6.04
CA LEU A 174 18.42 -1.31 4.66
C LEU A 174 19.88 -0.85 4.60
N LEU A 175 20.30 0.05 5.48
CA LEU A 175 21.67 0.57 5.49
C LEU A 175 22.60 -0.30 6.35
N ASN A 176 22.12 -0.72 7.51
CA ASN A 176 22.85 -1.48 8.52
C ASN A 176 21.85 -2.21 9.44
N ASN A 177 22.35 -3.02 10.38
CA ASN A 177 21.52 -3.77 11.34
C ASN A 177 21.05 -2.90 12.53
N SER A 178 20.90 -1.59 12.33
CA SER A 178 20.33 -0.68 13.33
C SER A 178 18.80 -0.71 13.28
N ASP A 179 18.17 -0.42 14.41
CA ASP A 179 16.72 -0.22 14.53
C ASP A 179 16.29 1.23 14.25
N GLN A 180 17.23 2.11 13.84
CA GLN A 180 17.02 3.54 13.64
C GLN A 180 16.85 3.92 12.17
N PHE A 181 15.96 4.90 11.93
CA PHE A 181 15.81 5.59 10.66
C PHE A 181 17.03 6.47 10.37
N GLN A 182 17.48 6.51 9.11
CA GLN A 182 18.71 7.19 8.74
C GLN A 182 18.56 7.94 7.42
N LYS A 183 19.28 9.07 7.28
CA LYS A 183 19.36 9.79 6.00
C LYS A 183 20.27 9.04 5.04
N LEU A 184 19.83 8.91 3.78
CA LEU A 184 20.70 8.42 2.72
C LEU A 184 21.79 9.47 2.40
N SER A 185 23.01 9.01 2.18
CA SER A 185 24.15 9.83 1.79
C SER A 185 25.08 9.02 0.91
N ALA A 186 25.94 9.69 0.13
CA ALA A 186 26.95 9.01 -0.69
C ALA A 186 27.86 8.05 0.10
N LYS A 187 27.99 8.24 1.43
CA LYS A 187 28.83 7.44 2.30
C LYS A 187 28.19 6.13 2.80
N ASN A 188 26.86 6.03 2.76
CA ASN A 188 26.14 4.87 3.30
C ASN A 188 25.30 4.11 2.27
N ILE A 189 25.28 4.55 1.00
CA ILE A 189 24.69 3.78 -0.10
C ILE A 189 25.37 2.41 -0.17
N ASN A 190 24.55 1.37 -0.20
CA ASN A 190 24.99 0.00 -0.38
C ASN A 190 24.13 -0.65 -1.49
N TRP A 191 24.46 -1.90 -1.84
CA TRP A 191 23.77 -2.64 -2.89
C TRP A 191 22.29 -2.96 -2.59
N LYS A 192 21.86 -2.90 -1.31
CA LYS A 192 20.46 -3.15 -0.93
C LYS A 192 19.54 -2.03 -1.37
N ILE A 193 20.02 -0.77 -1.42
CA ILE A 193 19.21 0.40 -1.80
C ILE A 193 18.66 0.34 -3.23
N PRO A 194 19.46 0.08 -4.28
CA PRO A 194 18.90 -0.07 -5.63
C PRO A 194 17.98 -1.29 -5.73
N LEU A 195 18.29 -2.40 -5.05
CA LEU A 195 17.43 -3.58 -5.05
C LEU A 195 16.10 -3.35 -4.34
N SER A 196 16.11 -2.65 -3.20
CA SER A 196 14.91 -2.30 -2.45
C SER A 196 14.04 -1.32 -3.22
N SER A 197 14.60 -0.52 -4.14
CA SER A 197 13.83 0.38 -4.99
C SER A 197 12.99 -0.41 -6.01
N VAL A 198 13.58 -1.43 -6.65
CA VAL A 198 12.85 -2.31 -7.59
C VAL A 198 11.76 -3.09 -6.88
N ILE A 199 12.08 -3.68 -5.73
CA ILE A 199 11.10 -4.40 -4.89
C ILE A 199 10.04 -3.42 -4.36
N GLY A 200 10.47 -2.21 -3.98
CA GLY A 200 9.63 -1.13 -3.50
C GLY A 200 8.61 -0.68 -4.54
N TYR A 201 8.98 -0.57 -5.82
CA TYR A 201 8.03 -0.27 -6.89
C TYR A 201 6.91 -1.31 -6.96
N VAL A 202 7.27 -2.60 -6.91
CA VAL A 202 6.29 -3.69 -6.92
C VAL A 202 5.40 -3.64 -5.68
N GLY A 203 6.00 -3.37 -4.52
CA GLY A 203 5.29 -3.15 -3.26
C GLY A 203 4.30 -1.99 -3.36
N GLU A 204 4.71 -0.87 -3.94
CA GLU A 204 3.89 0.34 -4.10
C GLU A 204 2.88 0.25 -5.24
N PHE A 205 3.10 -0.59 -6.23
CA PHE A 205 2.06 -0.96 -7.17
C PHE A 205 0.96 -1.75 -6.45
N GLY A 206 1.35 -2.73 -5.63
CA GLY A 206 0.43 -3.52 -4.82
C GLY A 206 -0.25 -2.74 -3.69
N SER A 207 0.25 -1.56 -3.28
CA SER A 207 -0.44 -0.71 -2.29
C SER A 207 -1.78 -0.20 -2.75
N GLY A 208 -1.98 -0.03 -4.06
CA GLY A 208 -3.22 0.45 -4.64
C GLY A 208 -4.39 -0.53 -4.54
N LEU A 209 -4.15 -1.80 -4.17
CA LEU A 209 -5.23 -2.79 -4.04
C LEU A 209 -6.26 -2.37 -2.97
N PRO A 210 -7.58 -2.57 -3.21
CA PRO A 210 -8.64 -2.13 -2.29
C PRO A 210 -8.57 -2.71 -0.86
N ASN A 211 -7.83 -3.79 -0.63
CA ASN A 211 -7.73 -4.48 0.65
C ASN A 211 -6.38 -4.28 1.38
N ARG A 212 -5.48 -3.41 0.87
CA ARG A 212 -4.14 -3.19 1.48
C ARG A 212 -4.00 -1.84 2.17
N ILE A 213 -3.67 -0.75 1.46
CA ILE A 213 -3.51 0.59 2.07
C ILE A 213 -4.83 1.36 2.15
N LEU A 214 -5.83 1.01 1.33
CA LEU A 214 -7.14 1.66 1.36
C LEU A 214 -7.78 1.71 2.77
N PRO A 215 -7.77 0.64 3.61
CA PRO A 215 -8.24 0.72 4.98
C PRO A 215 -7.63 1.88 5.79
N VAL A 216 -6.33 2.14 5.63
CA VAL A 216 -5.63 3.23 6.34
C VAL A 216 -6.08 4.59 5.82
N GLN A 217 -6.21 4.76 4.50
CA GLN A 217 -6.72 6.02 3.92
C GLN A 217 -8.15 6.29 4.34
N VAL A 218 -8.97 5.25 4.36
CA VAL A 218 -10.35 5.33 4.84
C VAL A 218 -10.37 5.69 6.31
N ASN A 219 -9.48 5.11 7.14
CA ASN A 219 -9.38 5.45 8.56
C ASN A 219 -9.00 6.92 8.76
N TYR A 220 -8.03 7.41 7.97
CA TYR A 220 -7.64 8.82 7.97
C TYR A 220 -8.84 9.74 7.67
N LEU A 221 -9.58 9.47 6.60
CA LEU A 221 -10.75 10.25 6.21
C LEU A 221 -11.87 10.16 7.25
N TYR A 222 -12.17 8.94 7.71
CA TYR A 222 -13.16 8.62 8.73
C TYR A 222 -12.96 9.48 9.99
N GLN A 223 -11.73 9.59 10.47
CA GLN A 223 -11.42 10.36 11.68
C GLN A 223 -11.23 11.86 11.41
N ASN A 224 -10.45 12.26 10.40
CA ASN A 224 -10.01 13.65 10.23
C ASN A 224 -10.92 14.50 9.35
N VAL A 225 -11.63 13.88 8.40
CA VAL A 225 -12.55 14.61 7.49
C VAL A 225 -13.98 14.51 8.00
N PHE A 226 -14.41 13.32 8.39
CA PHE A 226 -15.78 13.09 8.88
C PHE A 226 -15.91 13.24 10.40
N GLY A 227 -14.80 13.39 11.14
CA GLY A 227 -14.82 13.64 12.58
C GLY A 227 -15.34 12.47 13.42
N ILE A 228 -15.36 11.26 12.85
CA ILE A 228 -15.92 10.09 13.53
C ILE A 228 -14.86 9.49 14.44
N LYS A 229 -15.19 9.35 15.73
CA LYS A 229 -14.28 8.76 16.71
C LYS A 229 -14.23 7.24 16.55
N PRO A 230 -13.04 6.63 16.53
CA PRO A 230 -12.92 5.18 16.55
C PRO A 230 -13.47 4.60 17.86
N GLU A 231 -13.98 3.38 17.81
CA GLU A 231 -14.50 2.65 18.97
C GLU A 231 -13.43 1.77 19.60
N THR A 232 -12.62 1.12 18.76
CA THR A 232 -11.60 0.16 19.21
C THR A 232 -10.19 0.47 18.72
N THR A 233 -10.07 1.21 17.61
CA THR A 233 -8.78 1.59 17.02
C THR A 233 -8.27 2.91 17.59
N LEU A 234 -6.98 3.18 17.43
CA LEU A 234 -6.33 4.39 17.91
C LEU A 234 -6.88 5.64 17.22
N ALA A 235 -6.94 6.72 17.98
CA ALA A 235 -7.19 8.03 17.41
C ALA A 235 -6.00 8.44 16.52
N TRP A 236 -6.25 9.15 15.41
CA TRP A 236 -5.19 9.50 14.46
C TRP A 236 -4.05 10.31 15.10
N LYS A 237 -4.36 11.16 16.07
CA LYS A 237 -3.35 11.90 16.85
C LYS A 237 -2.41 10.96 17.62
N GLU A 238 -2.92 9.85 18.14
CA GLU A 238 -2.12 8.85 18.86
C GLU A 238 -1.27 8.02 17.90
N VAL A 239 -1.80 7.75 16.70
CA VAL A 239 -1.04 7.16 15.58
C VAL A 239 0.18 8.03 15.24
N GLU A 240 -0.02 9.34 15.05
CA GLU A 240 1.06 10.29 14.74
C GLU A 240 2.09 10.38 15.87
N VAL A 241 1.65 10.43 17.13
CA VAL A 241 2.54 10.45 18.29
C VAL A 241 3.38 9.17 18.36
N SER A 242 2.77 8.02 18.09
CA SER A 242 3.45 6.72 18.10
C SER A 242 4.48 6.62 16.96
N ALA A 243 4.10 7.04 15.75
CA ALA A 243 4.99 7.11 14.61
C ALA A 243 6.18 8.04 14.87
N GLN A 244 5.96 9.22 15.46
CA GLN A 244 7.03 10.16 15.78
C GLN A 244 8.02 9.61 16.82
N LYS A 245 7.52 8.92 17.86
CA LYS A 245 8.38 8.24 18.83
C LYS A 245 9.30 7.25 18.16
N VAL A 246 8.77 6.40 17.28
CA VAL A 246 9.54 5.41 16.52
C VAL A 246 10.50 6.08 15.54
N LEU A 247 10.10 7.15 14.85
CA LEU A 247 10.96 7.87 13.92
C LEU A 247 12.21 8.42 14.61
N THR A 248 12.07 8.91 15.85
CA THR A 248 13.17 9.49 16.64
C THR A 248 13.98 8.49 17.46
N GLY A 249 13.37 7.39 17.91
CA GLY A 249 13.98 6.44 18.84
C GLY A 249 14.10 5.01 18.33
N GLY A 250 13.70 4.75 17.08
CA GLY A 250 13.78 3.45 16.40
C GLY A 250 12.64 2.49 16.68
N TYR A 251 12.68 1.33 16.02
CA TYR A 251 11.66 0.28 16.17
C TYR A 251 11.52 -0.24 17.61
N SER A 252 12.54 -0.08 18.45
CA SER A 252 12.48 -0.44 19.87
C SER A 252 11.44 0.33 20.68
N GLN A 253 10.95 1.47 20.20
CA GLN A 253 9.96 2.31 20.90
C GLN A 253 8.52 1.77 20.86
N LEU A 254 8.25 0.76 20.02
CA LEU A 254 6.93 0.13 19.93
C LEU A 254 7.07 -1.38 19.93
N ASN A 255 6.35 -2.07 20.83
CA ASN A 255 6.51 -3.53 21.01
C ASN A 255 6.30 -4.33 19.73
N SER A 256 5.30 -3.98 18.90
CA SER A 256 5.04 -4.65 17.62
C SER A 256 6.21 -4.51 16.64
N LEU A 257 6.77 -3.30 16.50
CA LEU A 257 7.92 -3.04 15.64
C LEU A 257 9.23 -3.60 16.20
N LYS A 258 9.40 -3.61 17.52
CA LYS A 258 10.52 -4.26 18.21
C LYS A 258 10.51 -5.77 17.96
N ASN A 259 9.34 -6.40 18.03
CA ASN A 259 9.19 -7.83 17.74
C ASN A 259 9.51 -8.12 16.27
N TYR A 260 9.01 -7.29 15.34
CA TYR A 260 9.38 -7.37 13.93
C TYR A 260 10.90 -7.20 13.72
N PHE A 261 11.53 -6.21 14.36
CA PHE A 261 12.97 -6.01 14.26
C PHE A 261 13.75 -7.25 14.73
N ASN A 262 13.33 -7.85 15.85
CA ASN A 262 13.93 -9.06 16.37
C ASN A 262 13.72 -10.26 15.43
N SER A 263 12.56 -10.40 14.79
CA SER A 263 12.34 -11.50 13.83
C SER A 263 13.25 -11.39 12.60
N VAL A 264 13.55 -10.16 12.15
CA VAL A 264 14.49 -9.95 11.05
C VAL A 264 15.95 -10.15 11.46
N VAL A 265 16.39 -9.57 12.58
CA VAL A 265 17.81 -9.56 12.96
C VAL A 265 18.23 -10.82 13.71
N LYS A 266 17.38 -11.32 14.59
CA LYS A 266 17.69 -12.45 15.49
C LYS A 266 17.11 -13.78 14.99
N GLY A 267 16.21 -13.74 14.00
CA GLY A 267 15.58 -14.93 13.44
C GLY A 267 14.69 -15.68 14.44
N GLN A 268 14.12 -14.96 15.41
CA GLN A 268 13.15 -15.46 16.38
C GLN A 268 11.72 -15.40 15.82
#